data_AF-A0A7J6QJL9-F1
#
_entry.id   AF-A0A7J6QJL9-F1
#
_cell.length_a   1.000
_cell.length_b   1.000
_cell.length_c   1.000
_cell.angle_alpha   90.00
_cell.angle_beta   90.00
_cell.angle_gamma   90.00
#
_symmetry.space_group_name_H-M   'P 1'
#
loop_
_entity.id
_entity.type
_entity.pdbx_description
1 polymer ?
#
loop_
_entity_poly.entity_id
_entity_poly.type
_entity_poly.pdbx_seq_one_letter_code
_entity_poly.pdbx_strand_id
1 'polypeptide(L)'
;IYVYSLPELDVMLHLDTHGNSRGVCSLNCDVHRETVMCCPDQQRGGIRVQFLGRPNGLTGASTGVSSHLSSHSILGAHNSAIMALQLNVSGTLVASAGESGTVIKVWASEDGQLLHELRRGTTNTLICCLSFRDDDQYLVSSSSSNTVHVFRLASARHRRSGSDSQGSQLPVTLGPTPPEGSPPPPRPRATSTTTAASFSSTLLSYATSAVNYVEQQTTTLLQLGGGTPEQTQAAKQSLTNTLPIG
;
A
#
# COMPACT_ATOMS: atom_id res chain seq x y z
N ILE A 1 -0.29 13.17 -17.52
CA ILE A 1 0.10 11.73 -17.59
C ILE A 1 -0.41 11.17 -18.91
N TYR A 2 0.44 10.48 -19.66
CA TYR A 2 0.05 9.85 -20.92
C TYR A 2 0.00 8.33 -20.76
N VAL A 3 -1.06 7.71 -21.29
CA VAL A 3 -1.23 6.26 -21.36
C VAL A 3 -1.07 5.85 -22.82
N TYR A 4 -0.22 4.87 -23.06
CA TYR A 4 0.10 4.39 -24.41
C TYR A 4 -0.31 2.93 -24.57
N SER A 5 -0.77 2.58 -25.76
CA SER A 5 -0.87 1.19 -26.20
C SER A 5 0.51 0.68 -26.59
N LEU A 6 0.79 -0.59 -26.31
CA LEU A 6 1.99 -1.27 -26.78
C LEU A 6 1.59 -2.42 -27.72
N PRO A 7 2.37 -2.68 -28.79
CA PRO A 7 3.67 -2.06 -29.11
C PRO A 7 3.61 -0.74 -29.91
N GLU A 8 2.45 -0.33 -30.44
CA GLU A 8 2.33 0.75 -31.42
C GLU A 8 2.64 2.15 -30.88
N LEU A 9 2.68 2.33 -29.55
CA LEU A 9 2.88 3.62 -28.87
C LEU A 9 1.81 4.66 -29.21
N ASP A 10 0.60 4.21 -29.55
CA ASP A 10 -0.55 5.08 -29.72
C ASP A 10 -0.97 5.68 -28.37
N VAL A 11 -1.18 7.00 -28.33
CA VAL A 11 -1.70 7.68 -27.13
C VAL A 11 -3.17 7.28 -26.95
N MET A 12 -3.43 6.46 -25.94
CA MET A 12 -4.77 6.05 -25.56
C MET A 12 -5.49 7.13 -24.75
N LEU A 13 -4.78 7.75 -23.80
CA LEU A 13 -5.35 8.70 -22.88
C LEU A 13 -4.33 9.76 -22.46
N HIS A 14 -4.78 11.01 -22.38
CA HIS A 14 -4.05 12.10 -21.77
C HIS A 14 -4.82 12.58 -20.54
N LEU A 15 -4.19 12.44 -19.37
CA LEU A 15 -4.76 12.80 -18.07
C LEU A 15 -4.05 14.04 -17.53
N ASP A 16 -4.82 15.10 -17.33
CA ASP A 16 -4.39 16.26 -16.56
C ASP A 16 -4.43 15.95 -15.06
N THR A 17 -3.40 16.36 -14.34
CA THR A 17 -3.30 16.16 -12.90
C THR A 17 -3.06 17.49 -12.20
N HIS A 18 -3.39 17.56 -10.91
CA HIS A 18 -2.79 18.54 -10.03
C HIS A 18 -1.25 18.42 -10.11
N GLY A 19 -0.53 19.40 -9.57
CA GLY A 19 0.92 19.35 -9.42
C GLY A 19 1.39 17.98 -8.91
N ASN A 20 2.17 17.30 -9.74
CA ASN A 20 2.71 15.95 -9.51
C ASN A 20 4.24 15.97 -9.64
N SER A 21 4.90 16.81 -8.83
CA SER A 21 6.35 17.03 -8.89
C SER A 21 7.17 15.79 -8.54
N ARG A 22 6.57 14.81 -7.88
CA ARG A 22 7.19 13.51 -7.55
C ARG A 22 6.91 12.42 -8.59
N GLY A 23 6.08 12.71 -9.60
CA GLY A 23 5.70 11.75 -10.62
C GLY A 23 4.98 10.51 -10.06
N VAL A 24 4.18 10.67 -9.00
CA VAL A 24 3.46 9.54 -8.40
C VAL A 24 2.35 9.06 -9.33
N CYS A 25 2.37 7.77 -9.63
CA CYS A 25 1.33 7.01 -10.29
C CYS A 25 1.55 5.53 -9.98
N SER A 26 0.53 4.71 -10.19
CA SER A 26 0.62 3.26 -10.00
C SER A 26 -0.23 2.55 -11.05
N LEU A 27 0.17 1.34 -11.43
CA LEU A 27 -0.50 0.44 -12.35
C LEU A 27 -0.52 -0.94 -11.70
N ASN A 28 -1.63 -1.66 -11.81
CA ASN A 28 -1.69 -3.05 -11.36
C ASN A 28 -0.91 -3.97 -12.33
N CYS A 29 -0.58 -5.19 -11.90
CA CYS A 29 0.23 -6.12 -12.69
C CYS A 29 -0.42 -7.51 -12.89
N ASP A 30 -1.70 -7.67 -12.53
CA ASP A 30 -2.45 -8.91 -12.76
C ASP A 30 -2.95 -8.99 -14.21
N VAL A 31 -2.30 -9.83 -15.01
CA VAL A 31 -2.62 -10.07 -16.43
C VAL A 31 -3.98 -10.74 -16.66
N HIS A 32 -4.58 -11.35 -15.64
CA HIS A 32 -5.88 -12.01 -15.72
C HIS A 32 -7.04 -11.07 -15.38
N ARG A 33 -6.74 -9.87 -14.87
CA ARG A 33 -7.72 -8.87 -14.50
C ARG A 33 -7.74 -7.71 -15.48
N GLU A 34 -8.69 -6.82 -15.24
CA GLU A 34 -8.67 -5.51 -15.88
C GLU A 34 -7.41 -4.73 -15.46
N THR A 35 -6.83 -4.03 -16.43
CA THR A 35 -5.75 -3.08 -16.18
C THR A 35 -6.34 -1.85 -15.51
N VAL A 36 -5.83 -1.53 -14.33
CA VAL A 36 -6.22 -0.38 -13.51
C VAL A 36 -4.97 0.44 -13.23
N MET A 37 -5.08 1.75 -13.41
CA MET A 37 -4.06 2.69 -12.98
C MET A 37 -4.64 3.72 -12.01
N CYS A 38 -3.79 4.29 -11.18
CA CYS A 38 -4.16 5.46 -10.39
C CYS A 38 -3.08 6.53 -10.41
N CYS A 39 -3.52 7.78 -10.34
CA CYS A 39 -2.66 8.95 -10.27
C CYS A 39 -3.34 10.08 -9.48
N PRO A 40 -2.62 11.14 -9.11
CA PRO A 40 -3.25 12.35 -8.61
C PRO A 40 -4.32 12.86 -9.59
N ASP A 41 -5.46 13.30 -9.07
CA ASP A 41 -6.50 13.96 -9.85
C ASP A 41 -6.17 15.45 -10.03
N GLN A 42 -6.96 16.18 -10.82
CA GLN A 42 -6.88 17.65 -10.95
C GLN A 42 -7.13 18.37 -9.62
N GLN A 43 -7.98 17.82 -8.76
CA GLN A 43 -8.21 18.37 -7.42
C GLN A 43 -7.06 18.02 -6.47
N ARG A 44 -6.59 19.00 -5.69
CA ARG A 44 -5.50 18.80 -4.73
C ARG A 44 -5.89 17.72 -3.72
N GLY A 45 -5.08 16.67 -3.64
CA GLY A 45 -5.32 15.54 -2.75
C GLY A 45 -6.42 14.57 -3.21
N GLY A 46 -6.95 14.79 -4.42
CA GLY A 46 -7.74 13.82 -5.15
C GLY A 46 -6.86 12.76 -5.80
N ILE A 47 -7.41 11.56 -5.96
CA ILE A 47 -6.81 10.45 -6.72
C ILE A 47 -7.79 10.05 -7.80
N ARG A 48 -7.32 9.97 -9.04
CA ARG A 48 -8.04 9.37 -10.15
C ARG A 48 -7.66 7.90 -10.24
N VAL A 49 -8.65 7.02 -10.26
CA VAL A 49 -8.50 5.61 -10.59
C VAL A 49 -9.12 5.40 -11.96
N GLN A 50 -8.33 4.90 -12.90
CA GLN A 50 -8.71 4.74 -14.30
C GLN A 50 -8.73 3.24 -14.64
N PHE A 51 -9.87 2.79 -15.16
CA PHE A 51 -10.10 1.43 -15.61
C PHE A 51 -9.85 1.36 -17.12
N LEU A 52 -8.86 0.58 -17.55
CA LEU A 52 -8.36 0.55 -18.93
C LEU A 52 -8.82 -0.70 -19.70
N GLY A 53 -9.63 -1.57 -19.11
CA GLY A 53 -10.08 -2.82 -19.71
C GLY A 53 -9.04 -3.94 -19.62
N ARG A 54 -9.42 -5.13 -20.10
CA ARG A 54 -8.54 -6.31 -20.10
C ARG A 54 -7.57 -6.27 -21.29
N PRO A 55 -6.28 -6.58 -21.09
CA PRO A 55 -5.28 -6.56 -22.16
C PRO A 55 -5.59 -7.53 -23.31
N ASN A 56 -6.25 -8.66 -23.02
CA ASN A 56 -6.62 -9.68 -24.02
C ASN A 56 -8.12 -9.68 -24.39
N GLY A 57 -8.90 -8.70 -23.89
CA GLY A 57 -10.32 -8.52 -24.21
C GLY A 57 -10.58 -7.62 -25.42
N LEU A 58 -9.52 -7.12 -26.07
CA LEU A 58 -9.57 -6.38 -27.34
C LEU A 58 -9.86 -7.30 -28.54
N THR A 59 -10.59 -8.39 -28.34
CA THR A 59 -10.98 -9.32 -29.40
C THR A 59 -12.05 -8.67 -30.28
N GLY A 60 -11.60 -8.06 -31.37
CA GLY A 60 -12.31 -7.87 -32.64
C GLY A 60 -13.84 -7.75 -32.60
N ALA A 61 -14.35 -6.54 -32.43
CA ALA A 61 -15.57 -6.05 -33.06
C ALA A 61 -15.81 -4.62 -32.57
N SER A 62 -15.68 -3.63 -33.46
CA SER A 62 -16.53 -2.42 -33.65
C SER A 62 -17.41 -1.84 -32.51
N THR A 63 -17.13 -2.11 -31.25
CA THR A 63 -17.85 -1.64 -30.07
C THR A 63 -16.87 -0.97 -29.11
N GLY A 64 -16.38 0.18 -29.57
CA GLY A 64 -15.98 1.29 -28.71
C GLY A 64 -14.89 1.03 -27.67
N VAL A 65 -13.63 0.93 -28.13
CA VAL A 65 -12.43 1.18 -27.29
C VAL A 65 -12.61 2.47 -26.46
N SER A 66 -13.35 3.44 -27.00
CA SER A 66 -13.70 4.72 -26.36
C SER A 66 -14.53 4.60 -25.06
N SER A 67 -15.33 3.54 -24.88
CA SER A 67 -16.25 3.44 -23.73
C SER A 67 -15.54 3.10 -22.41
N HIS A 68 -14.58 2.16 -22.44
CA HIS A 68 -13.87 1.73 -21.23
C HIS A 68 -12.90 2.80 -20.72
N LEU A 69 -12.25 3.55 -21.63
CA LEU A 69 -11.32 4.63 -21.27
C LEU A 69 -12.01 5.81 -20.57
N SER A 70 -13.34 5.88 -20.59
CA SER A 70 -14.10 6.89 -19.83
C SER A 70 -14.38 6.45 -18.39
N SER A 71 -14.23 5.16 -18.07
CA SER A 71 -14.51 4.59 -16.76
C SER A 71 -13.43 4.96 -15.75
N HIS A 72 -13.77 5.82 -14.81
CA HIS A 72 -12.89 6.24 -13.74
C HIS A 72 -13.66 6.55 -12.47
N SER A 73 -12.97 6.48 -11.33
CA SER A 73 -13.43 6.97 -10.05
C SER A 73 -12.49 8.05 -9.52
N ILE A 74 -13.02 8.98 -8.72
CA ILE A 74 -12.24 10.04 -8.07
C ILE A 74 -12.37 9.88 -6.57
N LEU A 75 -11.23 9.75 -5.89
CA LEU A 75 -11.15 9.59 -4.44
C LEU A 75 -10.70 10.91 -3.81
N GLY A 76 -11.55 11.52 -2.99
CA GLY A 76 -11.18 12.67 -2.15
C GLY A 76 -10.30 12.24 -0.99
N ALA A 77 -9.03 11.93 -1.26
CA ALA A 77 -8.22 11.16 -0.32
C ALA A 77 -7.65 12.00 0.82
N HIS A 78 -7.04 13.14 0.50
CA HIS A 78 -6.34 13.99 1.46
C HIS A 78 -6.63 15.47 1.18
N ASN A 79 -6.44 16.33 2.17
CA ASN A 79 -6.56 17.80 1.98
C ASN A 79 -5.25 18.42 1.41
N SER A 80 -4.22 17.59 1.22
CA SER A 80 -2.89 17.95 0.73
C SER A 80 -2.54 17.18 -0.54
N ALA A 81 -1.49 17.59 -1.26
CA ALA A 81 -1.06 16.83 -2.43
C ALA A 81 -0.67 15.37 -2.06
N ILE A 82 -0.90 14.46 -2.99
CA ILE A 82 -0.61 13.03 -2.83
C ILE A 82 0.90 12.82 -2.97
N MET A 83 1.55 12.36 -1.90
CA MET A 83 3.01 12.15 -1.86
C MET A 83 3.42 10.70 -2.09
N ALA A 84 2.52 9.75 -1.79
CA ALA A 84 2.71 8.33 -2.07
C ALA A 84 1.37 7.70 -2.47
N LEU A 85 1.43 6.79 -3.45
CA LEU A 85 0.26 6.17 -4.07
C LEU A 85 0.66 4.77 -4.57
N GLN A 86 -0.15 3.76 -4.25
CA GLN A 86 0.12 2.38 -4.67
C GLN A 86 -1.18 1.61 -4.89
N LEU A 87 -1.28 0.89 -6.02
CA LEU A 87 -2.28 -0.17 -6.23
C LEU A 87 -1.76 -1.51 -5.71
N ASN A 88 -2.67 -2.38 -5.27
CA ASN A 88 -2.34 -3.79 -5.12
C ASN A 88 -2.24 -4.51 -6.48
N VAL A 89 -1.71 -5.74 -6.47
CA VAL A 89 -1.48 -6.56 -7.67
C VAL A 89 -2.76 -6.70 -8.51
N SER A 90 -3.90 -6.92 -7.84
CA SER A 90 -5.18 -7.17 -8.49
C SER A 90 -5.93 -5.90 -8.93
N GLY A 91 -5.44 -4.71 -8.56
CA GLY A 91 -6.06 -3.42 -8.89
C GLY A 91 -7.32 -3.08 -8.09
N THR A 92 -7.66 -3.85 -7.05
CA THR A 92 -8.87 -3.67 -6.24
C THR A 92 -8.70 -2.69 -5.08
N LEU A 93 -7.45 -2.43 -4.65
CA LEU A 93 -7.13 -1.58 -3.50
C LEU A 93 -6.16 -0.48 -3.89
N VAL A 94 -6.42 0.73 -3.39
CA VAL A 94 -5.53 1.90 -3.54
C VAL A 94 -5.08 2.35 -2.15
N ALA A 95 -3.77 2.38 -1.90
CA ALA A 95 -3.19 3.00 -0.72
C ALA A 95 -2.64 4.39 -1.06
N SER A 96 -2.86 5.37 -0.19
CA SER A 96 -2.39 6.74 -0.40
C SER A 96 -1.95 7.45 0.87
N ALA A 97 -0.99 8.37 0.73
CA ALA A 97 -0.55 9.27 1.78
C ALA A 97 -0.37 10.70 1.24
N GLY A 98 -0.78 11.68 2.04
CA GLY A 98 -0.58 13.11 1.79
C GLY A 98 0.77 13.65 2.30
N GLU A 99 0.95 14.97 2.25
CA GLU A 99 2.17 15.68 2.65
C GLU A 99 2.54 15.51 4.13
N SER A 100 1.54 15.38 5.02
CA SER A 100 1.82 15.13 6.44
C SER A 100 2.41 13.74 6.68
N GLY A 101 2.04 12.76 5.85
CA GLY A 101 2.39 11.35 6.01
C GLY A 101 1.97 10.74 7.35
N THR A 102 1.13 11.41 8.15
CA THR A 102 0.69 10.93 9.47
C THR A 102 -0.39 9.86 9.37
N VAL A 103 -1.18 9.93 8.30
CA VAL A 103 -2.29 9.02 8.00
C VAL A 103 -2.11 8.46 6.60
N ILE A 104 -2.31 7.15 6.48
CA ILE A 104 -2.35 6.42 5.20
C ILE A 104 -3.78 5.91 5.05
N LYS A 105 -4.36 6.09 3.88
CA LYS A 105 -5.73 5.63 3.60
C LYS A 105 -5.72 4.52 2.58
N VAL A 106 -6.57 3.52 2.76
CA VAL A 106 -6.78 2.40 1.83
C VAL A 106 -8.22 2.44 1.34
N TRP A 107 -8.38 2.41 0.03
CA TRP A 107 -9.65 2.58 -0.67
C TRP A 107 -9.93 1.34 -1.52
N ALA A 108 -11.20 0.99 -1.65
CA ALA A 108 -11.66 0.14 -2.74
C ALA A 108 -11.59 0.95 -4.05
N SER A 109 -11.03 0.37 -5.11
CA SER A 109 -10.82 1.08 -6.38
C SER A 109 -12.12 1.32 -7.14
N GLU A 110 -13.02 0.33 -7.16
CA GLU A 110 -14.24 0.29 -7.96
C GLU A 110 -15.30 1.30 -7.50
N ASP A 111 -15.68 1.27 -6.22
CA ASP A 111 -16.72 2.14 -5.66
C ASP A 111 -16.16 3.35 -4.90
N GLY A 112 -14.83 3.43 -4.79
CA GLY A 112 -14.14 4.50 -4.06
C GLY A 112 -14.39 4.49 -2.55
N GLN A 113 -14.85 3.37 -1.98
CA GLN A 113 -15.10 3.27 -0.55
C GLN A 113 -13.80 3.35 0.26
N LEU A 114 -13.76 4.21 1.29
CA LEU A 114 -12.68 4.19 2.28
C LEU A 114 -12.79 2.93 3.15
N LEU A 115 -11.83 2.02 3.03
CA LEU A 115 -11.80 0.76 3.78
C LEU A 115 -11.02 0.91 5.08
N HIS A 116 -9.86 1.55 5.02
CA HIS A 116 -8.97 1.72 6.17
C HIS A 116 -8.39 3.12 6.25
N GLU A 117 -8.34 3.65 7.47
CA GLU A 117 -7.55 4.81 7.84
C GLU A 117 -6.49 4.35 8.84
N LEU A 118 -5.23 4.39 8.43
CA LEU A 118 -4.10 3.79 9.12
C LEU A 118 -3.21 4.89 9.67
N ARG A 119 -3.10 4.96 10.99
CA ARG A 119 -2.32 6.00 11.66
C ARG A 119 -0.86 5.57 11.78
N ARG A 120 0.03 6.24 11.04
CA ARG A 120 1.48 6.01 11.10
C ARG A 120 2.10 6.65 12.34
N GLY A 121 1.61 7.83 12.74
CA GLY A 121 2.07 8.55 13.93
C GLY A 121 1.49 9.96 14.04
N THR A 122 1.93 10.70 15.04
CA THR A 122 1.57 12.13 15.24
C THR A 122 2.48 13.08 14.47
N THR A 123 3.72 12.69 14.20
CA THR A 123 4.74 13.56 13.61
C THR A 123 4.72 13.54 12.10
N ASN A 124 4.75 14.72 11.49
CA ASN A 124 4.83 14.85 10.04
C ASN A 124 6.12 14.20 9.51
N THR A 125 6.00 13.46 8.42
CA THR A 125 7.15 12.88 7.75
C THR A 125 6.81 12.59 6.30
N LEU A 126 7.83 12.53 5.45
CA LEU A 126 7.66 12.13 4.08
C LEU A 126 7.50 10.61 3.98
N ILE A 127 6.38 10.15 3.42
CA ILE A 127 6.23 8.76 3.00
C ILE A 127 6.99 8.56 1.70
N CYS A 128 7.93 7.63 1.70
CA CYS A 128 8.78 7.35 0.54
C CYS A 128 8.15 6.29 -0.37
N CYS A 129 7.51 5.28 0.23
CA CYS A 129 6.91 4.15 -0.49
C CYS A 129 5.79 3.51 0.33
N LEU A 130 4.80 2.97 -0.39
CA LEU A 130 3.74 2.11 0.10
C LEU A 130 3.77 0.80 -0.68
N SER A 131 3.51 -0.32 -0.04
CA SER A 131 3.50 -1.63 -0.70
C SER A 131 2.50 -2.57 -0.05
N PHE A 132 1.62 -3.16 -0.85
CA PHE A 132 0.74 -4.25 -0.42
C PHE A 132 1.50 -5.57 -0.46
N ARG A 133 1.17 -6.48 0.45
CA ARG A 133 1.49 -7.90 0.29
C ARG A 133 0.58 -8.51 -0.79
N ASP A 134 1.06 -9.54 -1.49
CA ASP A 134 0.34 -10.18 -2.59
C ASP A 134 -1.03 -10.77 -2.21
N ASP A 135 -1.27 -11.02 -0.92
CA ASP A 135 -2.55 -11.53 -0.40
C ASP A 135 -3.47 -10.44 0.18
N ASP A 136 -3.08 -9.18 0.01
CA ASP A 136 -3.78 -7.99 0.48
C ASP A 136 -4.03 -7.93 2.00
N GLN A 137 -3.38 -8.77 2.81
CA GLN A 137 -3.57 -8.77 4.27
C GLN A 137 -2.71 -7.74 5.00
N TYR A 138 -1.68 -7.22 4.33
CA TYR A 138 -0.75 -6.27 4.92
C TYR A 138 -0.42 -5.13 3.96
N LEU A 139 -0.26 -3.94 4.55
CA LEU A 139 0.29 -2.76 3.89
C LEU A 139 1.55 -2.33 4.65
N VAL A 140 2.63 -2.13 3.91
CA VAL A 140 3.88 -1.60 4.44
C VAL A 140 4.06 -0.16 4.00
N SER A 141 4.52 0.67 4.93
CA SER A 141 4.88 2.07 4.67
C SER A 141 6.30 2.35 5.15
N SER A 142 7.10 2.90 4.25
CA SER A 142 8.43 3.40 4.54
C SER A 142 8.42 4.92 4.52
N SER A 143 9.25 5.53 5.35
CA SER A 143 9.22 6.97 5.55
C SER A 143 10.59 7.52 5.94
N SER A 144 10.75 8.84 5.88
CA SER A 144 12.00 9.51 6.28
C SER A 144 12.33 9.41 7.77
N SER A 145 11.45 8.86 8.61
CA SER A 145 11.68 8.73 10.05
C SER A 145 12.48 7.49 10.47
N ASN A 146 13.25 6.89 9.55
CA ASN A 146 14.05 5.66 9.76
C ASN A 146 13.26 4.46 10.33
N THR A 147 11.94 4.48 10.16
CA THR A 147 11.02 3.45 10.63
C THR A 147 10.14 2.96 9.51
N VAL A 148 9.92 1.65 9.48
CA VAL A 148 8.91 1.01 8.63
C VAL A 148 7.70 0.65 9.48
N HIS A 149 6.52 0.98 8.97
CA HIS A 149 5.24 0.59 9.57
C HIS A 149 4.62 -0.54 8.76
N VAL A 150 4.12 -1.55 9.45
CA VAL A 150 3.42 -2.69 8.85
C VAL A 150 2.01 -2.72 9.43
N PHE A 151 1.02 -2.53 8.58
CA PHE A 151 -0.39 -2.50 8.95
C PHE A 151 -1.07 -3.77 8.50
N ARG A 152 -1.77 -4.44 9.41
CA ARG A 152 -2.66 -5.54 9.05
C ARG A 152 -4.00 -4.98 8.54
N LEU A 153 -4.40 -5.39 7.34
CA LEU A 153 -5.67 -5.02 6.74
C LEU A 153 -6.70 -6.08 7.13
N ALA A 154 -7.69 -5.70 7.93
CA ALA A 154 -8.79 -6.60 8.26
C ALA A 154 -9.69 -6.80 7.03
N SER A 155 -9.94 -8.05 6.64
CA SER A 155 -10.84 -8.36 5.53
C SER A 155 -12.20 -7.67 5.72
N ALA A 156 -12.67 -6.97 4.70
CA ALA A 156 -13.97 -6.27 4.70
C ALA A 156 -15.16 -7.19 5.06
N ARG A 157 -15.01 -8.51 4.87
CA ARG A 157 -15.99 -9.54 5.29
C ARG A 157 -16.31 -9.51 6.78
N HIS A 158 -15.38 -9.10 7.65
CA HIS A 158 -15.61 -9.13 9.10
C HIS A 158 -16.39 -7.92 9.64
N ARG A 159 -16.60 -6.88 8.83
CA ARG A 159 -17.29 -5.64 9.24
C ARG A 159 -18.82 -5.70 9.13
N ARG A 160 -19.38 -6.72 8.46
CA ARG A 160 -20.86 -6.87 8.31
C ARG A 160 -21.54 -7.62 9.47
N SER A 161 -20.78 -8.06 10.48
CA SER A 161 -21.31 -8.76 11.65
C SER A 161 -20.80 -8.09 12.93
N GLY A 162 -21.50 -7.04 13.37
CA GLY A 162 -21.22 -6.41 14.66
C GLY A 162 -21.71 -4.97 14.72
N SER A 163 -22.96 -4.78 15.15
CA SER A 163 -23.30 -3.58 15.92
C SER A 163 -22.46 -3.61 17.18
N ASP A 164 -21.46 -2.74 17.30
CA ASP A 164 -21.20 -1.93 18.49
C ASP A 164 -19.79 -1.32 18.49
N SER A 165 -19.76 -0.04 18.85
CA SER A 165 -18.67 0.75 19.43
C SER A 165 -17.44 1.10 18.57
N GLN A 166 -17.13 2.40 18.59
CA GLN A 166 -15.90 3.03 18.10
C GLN A 166 -14.65 2.29 18.61
N GLY A 167 -14.09 1.40 17.78
CA GLY A 167 -12.75 0.86 17.99
C GLY A 167 -11.70 1.88 17.56
N SER A 168 -11.43 2.87 18.42
CA SER A 168 -10.22 3.69 18.33
C SER A 168 -9.00 2.78 18.39
N GLN A 169 -8.34 2.53 17.26
CA GLN A 169 -7.00 1.96 17.28
C GLN A 169 -6.03 3.05 17.73
N LEU A 170 -5.88 3.18 19.04
CA LEU A 170 -4.86 4.02 19.66
C LEU A 170 -3.46 3.46 19.32
N PRO A 171 -2.46 4.32 19.07
CA PRO A 171 -1.08 3.88 19.02
C PRO A 171 -0.64 3.55 20.46
N VAL A 172 -0.34 2.28 20.73
CA VAL A 172 0.32 1.90 21.98
C VAL A 172 1.82 2.18 21.79
N THR A 173 2.32 3.23 22.44
CA THR A 173 3.75 3.46 22.63
C THR A 173 4.20 2.65 23.82
N LEU A 174 4.90 1.54 23.58
CA LEU A 174 5.75 0.91 24.59
C LEU A 174 7.06 0.51 23.91
N GLY A 175 8.15 1.15 24.34
CA GLY A 175 9.48 0.63 24.07
C GLY A 175 9.64 -0.74 24.74
N PRO A 176 10.44 -1.62 24.14
CA PRO A 176 11.74 -1.84 24.75
C PRO A 176 12.89 -1.86 23.74
N THR A 177 14.05 -1.43 24.21
CA THR A 177 15.36 -1.70 23.62
C THR A 177 15.49 -3.21 23.33
N PRO A 178 16.00 -3.61 22.14
CA PRO A 178 16.24 -5.03 21.87
C PRO A 178 17.27 -5.59 22.87
N PRO A 179 17.13 -6.84 23.33
CA PRO A 179 18.13 -7.50 24.15
C PRO A 179 19.45 -7.61 23.37
N GLU A 180 20.56 -7.26 24.02
CA GLU A 180 21.92 -7.49 23.50
C GLU A 180 22.07 -8.96 23.06
N GLY A 181 22.36 -9.19 21.78
CA GLY A 181 22.80 -10.51 21.29
C GLY A 181 22.18 -11.05 20.01
N SER A 182 21.12 -10.46 19.45
CA SER A 182 20.56 -10.94 18.17
C SER A 182 21.34 -10.37 16.96
N PRO A 183 21.80 -11.21 16.01
CA PRO A 183 22.49 -10.71 14.82
C PRO A 183 21.53 -9.88 13.95
N PRO A 184 21.96 -8.71 13.45
CA PRO A 184 21.14 -7.90 12.55
C PRO A 184 20.91 -8.62 11.22
N PRO A 185 19.78 -8.37 10.51
CA PRO A 185 19.56 -8.91 9.19
C PRO A 185 20.67 -8.49 8.20
N PRO A 186 20.96 -9.31 7.17
CA PRO A 186 22.07 -9.04 6.26
C PRO A 186 21.88 -7.71 5.52
N ARG A 187 22.90 -6.85 5.60
CA ARG A 187 22.94 -5.54 4.91
C ARG A 187 23.17 -5.73 3.41
N PRO A 188 22.38 -5.09 2.53
CA PRO A 188 22.74 -4.98 1.13
C PRO A 188 23.82 -3.88 0.93
N ARG A 189 24.80 -4.19 0.08
CA ARG A 189 25.88 -3.27 -0.30
C ARG A 189 25.31 -2.19 -1.21
N ALA A 190 25.45 -0.92 -0.83
CA ALA A 190 25.01 0.20 -1.63
C ALA A 190 25.81 0.27 -2.95
N THR A 191 25.15 0.03 -4.07
CA THR A 191 25.64 0.39 -5.40
C THR A 191 24.71 1.43 -6.02
N SER A 192 25.33 2.48 -6.53
CA SER A 192 24.75 3.74 -6.99
C SER A 192 23.81 3.61 -8.19
N THR A 193 22.86 4.55 -8.26
CA THR A 193 21.92 4.83 -9.37
C THR A 193 20.99 3.68 -9.73
N THR A 194 19.75 3.72 -9.23
CA THR A 194 18.76 2.72 -9.63
C THR A 194 17.37 3.34 -9.78
N THR A 195 16.74 3.03 -10.90
CA THR A 195 15.42 3.50 -11.35
C THR A 195 14.32 3.12 -10.35
N ALA A 196 13.19 3.84 -10.36
CA ALA A 196 12.07 3.65 -9.44
C ALA A 196 11.59 2.18 -9.32
N ALA A 197 11.70 1.39 -10.39
CA ALA A 197 11.37 -0.03 -10.40
C ALA A 197 12.29 -0.89 -9.49
N SER A 198 13.56 -0.54 -9.35
CA SER A 198 14.51 -1.28 -8.52
C SER A 198 14.47 -0.88 -7.04
N PHE A 199 14.02 0.34 -6.75
CA PHE A 199 13.75 0.77 -5.37
C PHE A 199 12.52 0.05 -4.81
N SER A 200 11.51 -0.18 -5.66
CA SER A 200 10.32 -0.98 -5.33
C SER A 200 10.66 -2.44 -5.03
N SER A 201 11.52 -3.10 -5.81
CA SER A 201 11.87 -4.51 -5.57
C SER A 201 12.70 -4.74 -4.29
N THR A 202 13.58 -3.79 -3.95
CA THR A 202 14.38 -3.86 -2.71
C THR A 202 13.53 -3.56 -1.48
N LEU A 203 12.60 -2.60 -1.56
CA LEU A 203 11.65 -2.36 -0.48
C LEU A 203 10.62 -3.47 -0.37
N LEU A 204 10.17 -4.07 -1.47
CA LEU A 204 9.32 -5.25 -1.45
C LEU A 204 10.07 -6.43 -0.84
N SER A 205 11.34 -6.67 -1.19
CA SER A 205 12.13 -7.73 -0.57
C SER A 205 12.33 -7.48 0.93
N TYR A 206 12.56 -6.23 1.33
CA TYR A 206 12.69 -5.86 2.74
C TYR A 206 11.35 -5.96 3.48
N ALA A 207 10.25 -5.52 2.88
CA ALA A 207 8.89 -5.63 3.41
C ALA A 207 8.48 -7.10 3.55
N THR A 208 8.71 -7.92 2.53
CA THR A 208 8.50 -9.37 2.55
C THR A 208 9.40 -10.03 3.61
N SER A 209 10.66 -9.63 3.72
CA SER A 209 11.57 -10.13 4.77
C SER A 209 11.10 -9.73 6.17
N ALA A 210 10.64 -8.49 6.35
CA ALA A 210 10.08 -7.98 7.60
C ALA A 210 8.80 -8.74 7.99
N VAL A 211 7.90 -8.96 7.04
CA VAL A 211 6.66 -9.72 7.25
C VAL A 211 6.98 -11.18 7.58
N ASN A 212 7.85 -11.83 6.81
CA ASN A 212 8.31 -13.20 7.08
C ASN A 212 8.99 -13.32 8.44
N TYR A 213 9.78 -12.31 8.85
CA TYR A 213 10.42 -12.26 10.16
C TYR A 213 9.38 -12.16 11.28
N VAL A 214 8.36 -11.32 11.14
CA VAL A 214 7.24 -11.24 12.09
C VAL A 214 6.49 -12.57 12.18
N GLU A 215 6.25 -13.24 11.05
CA GLU A 215 5.61 -14.57 11.01
C GLU A 215 6.48 -15.66 11.67
N GLN A 216 7.79 -15.66 11.45
CA GLN A 216 8.73 -16.59 12.10
C GLN A 216 8.78 -16.40 13.62
N GLN A 217 8.83 -15.15 14.10
CA GLN A 217 8.79 -14.84 15.53
C GLN A 217 7.46 -15.28 16.17
N THR A 218 6.35 -15.07 15.47
CA THR A 218 5.02 -15.51 15.92
C THR A 218 4.95 -17.05 16.00
N THR A 219 5.53 -17.76 15.03
CA THR A 219 5.54 -19.24 14.97
C THR A 219 6.44 -19.84 16.06
N THR A 220 7.62 -19.24 16.28
CA THR A 220 8.58 -19.68 17.30
C THR A 220 8.02 -19.51 18.71
N LEU A 221 7.28 -18.41 18.97
CA LEU A 221 6.59 -18.20 20.24
C LEU A 221 5.43 -19.20 20.47
N LEU A 222 4.75 -19.65 19.41
CA LEU A 222 3.72 -20.69 19.50
C LEU A 222 4.32 -22.09 19.77
N GLN A 223 5.55 -22.35 19.33
CA GLN A 223 6.24 -23.63 19.56
C GLN A 223 6.97 -23.71 20.92
N LEU A 224 7.31 -22.59 21.53
CA LEU A 224 7.94 -22.53 22.86
C LEU A 224 6.95 -22.31 24.02
N GLY A 225 5.69 -21.98 23.74
CA GLY A 225 4.69 -21.63 24.74
C GLY A 225 3.65 -22.71 25.00
N GLY A 226 3.85 -23.52 26.05
CA GLY A 226 2.76 -24.20 26.77
C GLY A 226 1.89 -23.22 27.58
N GLY A 227 1.54 -22.07 27.00
CA GLY A 227 0.80 -20.98 27.63
C GLY A 227 -0.62 -20.85 27.11
N THR A 228 -1.54 -20.41 27.98
CA THR A 228 -2.97 -20.36 27.69
C THR A 228 -3.33 -19.42 26.51
N PRO A 229 -4.46 -19.65 25.81
CA PRO A 229 -4.85 -18.91 24.60
C PRO A 229 -4.89 -17.37 24.76
N GLU A 230 -5.15 -16.91 25.99
CA GLU A 230 -5.27 -15.50 26.35
C GLU A 230 -3.92 -14.76 26.33
N GLN A 231 -2.83 -15.44 26.70
CA GLN A 231 -1.46 -14.88 26.64
C GLN A 231 -0.95 -14.82 25.19
N THR A 232 -1.40 -15.75 24.35
CA THR A 232 -1.09 -15.77 22.91
C THR A 232 -1.80 -14.62 22.16
N GLN A 233 -3.00 -14.25 22.59
CA GLN A 233 -3.75 -13.11 22.03
C GLN A 233 -3.06 -11.77 22.35
N ALA A 234 -2.54 -11.61 23.56
CA ALA A 234 -1.81 -10.41 24.00
C ALA A 234 -0.44 -10.26 23.30
N ALA A 235 0.30 -11.36 23.12
CA ALA A 235 1.57 -11.35 22.39
C ALA A 235 1.38 -10.99 20.89
N LYS A 236 0.31 -11.47 20.26
CA LYS A 236 -0.07 -11.13 18.88
C LYS A 236 -0.46 -9.65 18.69
N GLN A 237 -0.98 -9.01 19.74
CA GLN A 237 -1.28 -7.57 19.73
C GLN A 237 -0.05 -6.70 20.04
N SER A 238 0.94 -7.24 20.77
CA SER A 238 2.14 -6.51 21.20
C SER A 238 3.31 -6.55 20.20
N LEU A 239 3.34 -7.50 19.25
CA LEU A 239 4.43 -7.66 18.27
C LEU A 239 4.27 -6.87 16.97
N THR A 240 3.13 -6.21 16.78
CA THR A 240 2.92 -5.31 15.64
C THR A 240 3.29 -3.90 16.07
N ASN A 241 4.50 -3.45 15.75
CA ASN A 241 4.78 -2.13 15.21
C ASN A 241 6.29 -1.84 15.25
N THR A 242 6.79 -1.36 14.10
CA THR A 242 8.05 -0.65 13.95
C THR A 242 9.30 -1.53 13.87
N LEU A 243 9.88 -1.60 12.67
CA LEU A 243 11.25 -2.09 12.46
C LEU A 243 12.16 -0.89 12.14
N PRO A 244 13.32 -0.74 12.83
CA PRO A 244 14.29 0.31 12.52
C PRO A 244 15.06 -0.02 11.24
N ILE A 245 15.27 1.00 10.41
CA ILE A 245 16.18 0.94 9.25
C ILE A 245 17.52 1.51 9.72
N GLY A 246 18.52 0.65 9.88
CA GLY A 246 19.89 1.01 10.22
C GLY A 246 20.82 1.06 9.02
#